data_AF-A0A1G7PT73-F1
#
_entry.id   AF-A0A1G7PT73-F1
#
_cell.length_a   1.000
_cell.length_b   1.000
_cell.length_c   1.000
_cell.angle_alpha   90.00
_cell.angle_beta   90.00
_cell.angle_gamma   90.00
#
_symmetry.space_group_name_H-M   'P 1'
#
loop_
_entity.id
_entity.type
_entity.pdbx_description
1 polymer ?
#
loop_
_entity_poly.entity_id
_entity_poly.type
_entity_poly.pdbx_seq_one_letter_code
_entity_poly.pdbx_strand_id
1 'polypeptide(L)' 'MEQGPALEISFDGESRLVPAYALPDLELAYAIICHKAQGSAFLKVIIPVVESRILDRTLIYVALTRAKRRVVFVGDH' A
#
# COMPACT_ATOMS: atom_id res chain seq x y z
N MET A 1 33.63 -9.33 13.72
CA MET A 1 32.16 -9.26 13.89
C MET A 1 31.60 -9.07 12.50
N GLU A 2 31.11 -10.14 11.86
CA GLU A 2 30.46 -10.01 10.56
C GLU A 2 29.18 -9.20 10.74
N GLN A 3 29.08 -8.08 10.03
CA GLN A 3 27.84 -7.34 9.92
C GLN A 3 26.87 -8.27 9.18
N GLY A 4 25.89 -8.84 9.89
CA GLY A 4 24.82 -9.60 9.25
C GLY A 4 24.17 -8.76 8.13
N PRO A 5 23.55 -9.39 7.12
CA PRO A 5 23.02 -8.67 5.97
C PRO A 5 22.09 -7.53 6.42
N ALA A 6 22.34 -6.31 5.93
CA ALA A 6 21.51 -5.14 6.19
C ALA A 6 21.00 -4.59 4.86
N LEU A 7 19.77 -4.08 4.86
CA LEU A 7 19.14 -3.47 3.69
C LEU A 7 19.13 -1.96 3.85
N GLU A 8 19.65 -1.23 2.86
CA GLU A 8 19.48 0.22 2.81
C GLU A 8 18.08 0.56 2.27
N ILE A 9 17.32 1.33 3.03
CA ILE A 9 15.96 1.75 2.68
C ILE A 9 15.86 3.27 2.84
N SER A 10 15.28 3.93 1.84
CA SER A 10 14.95 5.36 1.93
C SER A 10 13.56 5.56 2.53
N PHE A 11 13.49 6.21 3.68
CA PHE A 11 12.24 6.64 4.32
C PHE A 11 12.14 8.16 4.19
N ASP A 12 11.13 8.65 3.46
CA ASP A 12 10.91 10.09 3.23
C ASP A 12 12.15 10.86 2.73
N GLY A 13 12.99 10.18 1.93
CA GLY A 13 14.24 10.73 1.39
C GLY A 13 15.47 10.52 2.27
N GLU A 14 15.32 10.01 3.50
CA GLU A 14 16.42 9.64 4.39
C GLU A 14 16.79 8.16 4.23
N SER A 15 18.04 7.88 3.84
CA SER A 15 18.56 6.51 3.84
C SER A 15 18.81 6.02 5.26
N ARG A 16 18.32 4.80 5.56
CA ARG A 16 18.59 4.08 6.81
C ARG A 16 18.97 2.64 6.51
N LEU A 17 19.95 2.12 7.24
CA LEU A 17 20.31 0.71 7.22
C LEU A 17 19.40 -0.06 8.17
N VAL A 18 18.62 -1.00 7.61
CA VAL A 18 17.76 -1.90 8.38
C VAL A 18 18.47 -3.24 8.55
N PRO A 19 18.75 -3.67 9.79
CA PRO A 19 19.43 -4.94 10.04
C PRO A 19 18.52 -6.14 9.75
N ALA A 20 19.11 -7.30 9.42
CA ALA A 20 18.40 -8.53 9.09
C ALA A 20 17.26 -8.90 10.05
N TYR A 21 17.46 -8.70 11.36
CA TYR A 21 16.47 -9.07 12.37
C TYR A 21 15.20 -8.21 12.34
N ALA A 22 15.26 -7.02 11.75
CA ALA A 22 14.13 -6.09 11.62
C ALA A 22 13.43 -6.18 10.25
N LEU A 23 14.01 -6.92 9.28
CA LEU A 23 13.39 -7.14 7.98
C LEU A 23 12.01 -7.82 8.04
N PRO A 24 11.71 -8.74 8.99
CA PRO A 24 10.37 -9.31 9.13
C PRO A 24 9.26 -8.30 9.45
N ASP A 25 9.61 -7.11 9.95
CA ASP A 25 8.64 -6.04 10.24
C ASP A 25 8.28 -5.22 8.99
N LEU A 26 8.90 -5.50 7.85
CA LEU A 26 8.65 -4.84 6.57
C LEU A 26 7.75 -5.70 5.67
N GLU A 27 6.78 -5.03 5.02
CA GLU A 27 5.89 -5.65 4.05
C GLU A 27 6.00 -4.89 2.71
N LEU A 28 5.90 -5.63 1.59
CA LEU A 28 5.86 -5.02 0.26
C LEU A 28 4.58 -4.20 0.10
N ALA A 29 4.72 -2.94 -0.34
CA ALA A 29 3.61 -2.00 -0.48
C ALA A 29 3.16 -1.78 -1.94
N TYR A 30 3.32 -2.77 -2.83
CA TYR A 30 2.85 -2.67 -4.23
C TYR A 30 1.33 -2.50 -4.33
N ALA A 31 0.61 -3.05 -3.37
CA ALA A 31 -0.82 -2.83 -3.15
C ALA A 31 -1.04 -2.56 -1.66
N ILE A 32 -2.03 -1.72 -1.35
CA ILE A 32 -2.36 -1.35 0.02
C ILE A 32 -3.87 -1.41 0.21
N ILE A 33 -4.30 -1.97 1.33
CA ILE A 33 -5.73 -2.00 1.67
C ILE A 33 -6.23 -0.60 2.01
N CYS A 34 -7.50 -0.34 1.73
CA CYS A 34 -8.11 0.97 1.94
C CYS A 34 -7.94 1.51 3.36
N HIS A 35 -8.00 0.63 4.37
CA HIS A 35 -7.79 0.99 5.77
C HIS A 35 -6.37 1.53 6.04
N LYS A 36 -5.33 0.87 5.51
CA LYS A 36 -3.93 1.32 5.68
C LYS A 36 -3.63 2.60 4.88
N ALA A 37 -4.42 2.90 3.85
CA ALA A 37 -4.30 4.12 3.03
C ALA A 37 -5.14 5.31 3.54
N GLN A 38 -5.72 5.21 4.74
CA GLN A 38 -6.48 6.32 5.34
C GLN A 38 -5.60 7.56 5.54
N GLY A 39 -6.14 8.73 5.25
CA GLY A 39 -5.39 10.00 5.28
C GLY A 39 -4.46 10.24 4.10
N SER A 40 -4.09 9.19 3.35
CA SER A 40 -3.31 9.32 2.12
C SER A 40 -4.19 9.59 0.90
N ALA A 41 -3.63 10.24 -0.13
CA ALA A 41 -4.29 10.45 -1.40
C ALA A 41 -3.28 10.46 -2.56
N PHE A 42 -3.63 9.78 -3.65
CA PHE A 42 -2.74 9.48 -4.77
C PHE A 42 -3.27 10.11 -6.07
N LEU A 43 -2.38 10.45 -7.00
CA LEU A 43 -2.79 11.07 -8.27
C LEU A 43 -3.72 10.15 -9.08
N LYS A 44 -3.41 8.86 -9.12
CA LYS A 44 -4.18 7.83 -9.81
C LYS A 44 -4.28 6.60 -8.90
N VAL A 45 -5.44 5.95 -8.86
CA VAL A 45 -5.66 4.73 -8.07
C VAL A 45 -6.26 3.65 -8.98
N ILE A 46 -5.76 2.43 -8.84
CA ILE A 46 -6.34 1.23 -9.45
C ILE A 46 -7.04 0.47 -8.34
N ILE A 47 -8.32 0.17 -8.51
CA ILE A 47 -9.14 -0.54 -7.53
C ILE A 47 -9.50 -1.90 -8.12
N PRO A 48 -8.91 -2.99 -7.61
CA PRO A 48 -9.38 -4.32 -7.96
C PRO A 48 -10.79 -4.51 -7.37
N VAL A 49 -11.75 -4.86 -8.22
CA VAL A 49 -13.13 -5.19 -7.82
C VAL A 49 -13.27 -6.69 -8.00
N VAL A 50 -13.33 -7.40 -6.87
CA VAL A 50 -13.48 -8.86 -6.83
C VAL A 50 -14.55 -9.20 -5.81
N GLU A 51 -15.35 -10.23 -6.09
CA GLU A 51 -16.39 -10.67 -5.17
C GLU A 51 -15.79 -11.05 -3.81
N SER A 52 -16.27 -10.40 -2.75
CA SER A 52 -15.83 -10.66 -1.39
C SER A 52 -16.89 -10.24 -0.40
N ARG A 53 -16.85 -10.83 0.81
CA ARG A 53 -17.81 -10.50 1.88
C ARG A 53 -17.76 -9.04 2.35
N ILE A 54 -16.66 -8.34 2.06
CA ILE A 54 -16.44 -6.95 2.45
C ILE A 54 -16.71 -5.97 1.31
N LEU A 55 -16.98 -6.47 0.10
CA LEU A 55 -17.26 -5.61 -1.04
C LEU A 55 -18.64 -5.00 -0.88
N ASP A 56 -18.67 -3.73 -0.49
CA ASP A 56 -19.89 -2.93 -0.42
C ASP A 56 -19.67 -1.52 -1.00
N ARG A 57 -20.75 -0.75 -1.07
CA ARG A 57 -20.71 0.64 -1.56
C ARG A 57 -19.80 1.53 -0.70
N THR A 58 -19.67 1.22 0.59
CA THR A 58 -18.85 1.98 1.53
C THR A 58 -17.37 1.79 1.21
N LEU A 59 -16.93 0.55 1.03
CA LEU A 59 -15.56 0.21 0.66
C LEU A 59 -15.18 0.84 -0.67
N ILE A 60 -16.05 0.72 -1.68
CA ILE A 60 -15.84 1.35 -2.99
C ILE A 60 -15.75 2.87 -2.87
N TYR A 61 -16.62 3.50 -2.08
CA TYR A 61 -16.57 4.94 -1.84
C TYR A 61 -15.27 5.37 -1.15
N VAL A 62 -14.85 4.66 -0.10
CA VAL A 62 -13.59 4.94 0.60
C VAL A 62 -12.40 4.81 -0.35
N ALA A 63 -12.36 3.74 -1.15
CA ALA A 63 -11.33 3.53 -2.17
C ALA A 63 -11.32 4.65 -3.23
N LEU A 64 -12.50 5.06 -3.70
CA LEU A 64 -12.67 6.12 -4.70
C LEU A 64 -12.13 7.46 -4.20
N THR A 65 -12.38 7.82 -2.93
CA THR A 65 -11.86 9.07 -2.35
C THR A 65 -10.34 9.12 -2.19
N ARG A 66 -9.62 7.99 -2.37
CA ARG A 66 -8.15 7.99 -2.33
C ARG A 66 -7.52 8.59 -3.59
N ALA A 67 -8.27 8.70 -4.70
CA ALA A 67 -7.76 9.25 -5.95
C ALA A 67 -7.98 10.77 -6.06
N LYS A 68 -6.95 11.50 -6.49
CA LYS A 68 -7.03 12.95 -6.75
C LYS A 68 -7.44 13.29 -8.19
N ARG A 69 -7.12 12.43 -9.18
CA ARG A 69 -7.39 12.73 -10.60
C ARG A 69 -8.06 11.61 -11.37
N ARG A 70 -7.69 10.34 -11.14
CA ARG A 70 -8.23 9.21 -11.91
C ARG A 70 -8.36 7.96 -11.06
N VAL A 71 -9.47 7.25 -11.28
CA VAL A 71 -9.72 5.91 -10.77
C VAL A 71 -9.83 4.96 -11.95
N VAL A 72 -9.26 3.76 -11.83
CA VAL A 72 -9.45 2.65 -12.75
C VAL A 72 -9.95 1.45 -11.95
N PHE A 73 -11.13 0.95 -12.28
CA PHE A 73 -11.63 -0.31 -11.73
C PHE A 73 -11.15 -1.46 -12.61
N VAL A 74 -10.68 -2.53 -11.97
CA VAL A 74 -10.20 -3.74 -12.67
C VAL A 74 -10.85 -4.95 -12.04
N GLY A 75 -11.49 -5.77 -12.86
CA GLY A 75 -12.21 -6.97 -12.43
C GLY A 75 -13.57 -7.06 -13.08
N ASP A 76 -14.20 -8.20 -12.88
CA ASP A 76 -15.56 -8.52 -13.27
C ASP A 76 -16.47 -8.54 -12.04
N HIS A 77 -17.73 -8.14 -12.22
CA HIS A 77 -18.80 -8.41 -11.27
C HIS A 77 -19.68 -9.53 -11.83
#